data_AF-A0A671Q914-F1
#
_entry.id   AF-A0A671Q914-F1
#
_cell.length_a   1.000
_cell.length_b   1.000
_cell.length_c   1.000
_cell.angle_alpha   90.00
_cell.angle_beta   90.00
_cell.angle_gamma   90.00
#
_symmetry.space_group_name_H-M   'P 1'
#
loop_
_entity.id
_entity.type
_entity.pdbx_description
1 polymer ?
#
loop_
_entity_poly.entity_id
_entity_poly.type
_entity_poly.pdbx_seq_one_letter_code
_entity_poly.pdbx_strand_id
1 'polypeptide(L)'
;MLMFFFLAGGLSIGNKCVVLSTVCFSLMCIFLVTAILETRVKDLTAEKSQLQNNFNSLSQKNLELETRVKDLTAEKSQLQNNFNSLSQKKLELETRVKDLTAEKSQLQNNFNSLSQKKLELETRVKDLTAEKSQLQNNFNSLSQKKLELETRVKDLTAEKSQLQNNFNSLSQKKLELETRVKDLTAEKSQLQNNFNSLSQKKLELETRVKDLTAEKSQLQNNFNSLSQKKLELERRVTSLSEELKKESSKQGWLFMSNELKSWSDSRQYCRDHGADLVIINTEEKQVSFLCECQLMNEMNHTYSYLGLSDTENEGNMKWVDNSPMTQGEFLSTSLFIVANQIEEGGILPNSSVTLHF
;
A
#
# COMPACT_ATOMS: atom_id res chain seq x y z
N MET A 1 127.27 91.50 115.48
CA MET A 1 127.88 92.38 116.50
C MET A 1 128.84 91.49 117.30
N LEU A 2 130.13 91.39 116.95
CA LEU A 2 131.16 92.41 117.24
C LEU A 2 131.03 92.82 118.71
N MET A 3 131.95 92.50 119.63
CA MET A 3 133.38 92.82 119.64
C MET A 3 134.07 91.99 120.74
N PHE A 4 135.24 91.41 120.50
CA PHE A 4 136.59 91.98 120.67
C PHE A 4 137.05 92.18 122.13
N PHE A 5 138.22 91.59 122.39
CA PHE A 5 139.21 91.85 123.44
C PHE A 5 139.38 93.34 123.80
N PHE A 6 139.64 93.65 125.07
CA PHE A 6 140.82 94.46 125.45
C PHE A 6 141.23 94.26 126.93
N LEU A 7 142.54 94.37 127.13
CA LEU A 7 143.38 94.07 128.29
C LEU A 7 143.31 95.09 129.44
N ALA A 8 143.61 94.56 130.64
CA ALA A 8 144.56 95.03 131.67
C ALA A 8 144.57 96.51 132.13
N GLY A 9 144.73 96.67 133.45
CA GLY A 9 145.39 97.83 134.04
C GLY A 9 144.76 98.31 135.35
N GLY A 10 145.16 97.71 136.46
CA GLY A 10 144.91 98.25 137.80
C GLY A 10 146.05 99.15 138.27
N LEU A 11 145.72 100.27 138.90
CA LEU A 11 146.36 100.92 140.08
C LEU A 11 145.65 102.27 140.28
N SER A 12 144.73 102.38 141.23
CA SER A 12 144.93 102.78 142.64
C SER A 12 144.86 104.30 142.86
N ILE A 13 143.89 104.67 143.71
CA ILE A 13 143.62 105.98 144.38
C ILE A 13 142.75 106.99 143.57
N GLY A 14 141.42 106.99 143.82
CA GLY A 14 140.56 108.15 143.47
C GLY A 14 139.08 108.01 143.04
N ASN A 15 138.30 107.05 143.55
CA ASN A 15 136.81 107.06 143.71
C ASN A 15 135.80 107.29 142.51
N LYS A 16 134.98 106.24 142.29
CA LYS A 16 133.54 106.21 141.88
C LYS A 16 133.08 106.45 140.43
N CYS A 17 133.87 107.00 139.51
CA CYS A 17 133.36 107.33 138.16
C CYS A 17 133.38 106.16 137.14
N VAL A 18 134.31 105.20 137.26
CA VAL A 18 134.51 104.14 136.25
C VAL A 18 133.49 103.00 136.34
N VAL A 19 133.02 102.66 137.55
CA VAL A 19 132.06 101.56 137.80
C VAL A 19 130.67 101.89 137.24
N LEU A 20 130.27 103.16 137.19
CA LEU A 20 128.95 103.56 136.71
C LEU A 20 128.83 103.47 135.18
N SER A 21 129.92 103.73 134.45
CA SER A 21 129.92 103.69 132.98
C SER A 21 129.89 102.27 132.42
N THR A 22 130.59 101.32 133.05
CA THR A 22 130.61 99.90 132.65
C THR A 22 129.31 99.20 132.98
N VAL A 23 128.67 99.55 134.11
CA VAL A 23 127.32 99.07 134.45
C VAL A 23 126.26 99.63 133.50
N CYS A 24 126.38 100.91 133.07
CA CYS A 24 125.47 101.47 132.08
C CYS A 24 125.63 100.85 130.69
N PHE A 25 126.86 100.60 130.23
CA PHE A 25 127.10 99.97 128.93
C PHE A 25 126.66 98.51 128.91
N SER A 26 126.86 97.77 130.00
CA SER A 26 126.37 96.39 130.12
C SER A 26 124.84 96.34 130.18
N LEU A 27 124.19 97.23 130.93
CA LEU A 27 122.72 97.35 130.93
C LEU A 27 122.17 97.75 129.57
N MET A 28 122.83 98.69 128.86
CA MET A 28 122.42 99.09 127.51
C MET A 28 122.63 97.95 126.50
N CYS A 29 123.75 97.22 126.58
CA CYS A 29 123.98 96.02 125.77
C CYS A 29 122.96 94.92 126.07
N ILE A 30 122.60 94.72 127.35
CA ILE A 30 121.54 93.78 127.73
C ILE A 30 120.22 94.24 127.12
N PHE A 31 119.85 95.52 127.25
CA PHE A 31 118.62 96.08 126.66
C PHE A 31 118.57 95.95 125.13
N LEU A 32 119.69 96.21 124.45
CA LEU A 32 119.80 96.08 123.00
C LEU A 32 119.73 94.60 122.58
N VAL A 33 120.39 93.70 123.30
CA VAL A 33 120.33 92.26 123.05
C VAL A 33 118.92 91.73 123.32
N THR A 34 118.25 92.16 124.38
CA THR A 34 116.85 91.79 124.66
C THR A 34 115.90 92.34 123.61
N ALA A 35 116.08 93.58 123.15
CA ALA A 35 115.26 94.15 122.08
C ALA A 35 115.47 93.44 120.73
N ILE A 36 116.71 93.10 120.38
CA ILE A 36 117.03 92.31 119.17
C ILE A 36 116.45 90.90 119.28
N LEU A 37 116.55 90.27 120.45
CA LEU A 37 115.96 88.95 120.72
C LEU A 37 114.44 89.01 120.62
N GLU A 38 113.78 90.01 121.22
CA GLU A 38 112.33 90.20 121.10
C GLU A 38 111.89 90.41 119.65
N THR A 39 112.64 91.19 118.87
CA THR A 39 112.33 91.44 117.45
C THR A 39 112.51 90.17 116.63
N ARG A 40 113.61 89.44 116.82
CA ARG A 40 113.84 88.13 116.20
C ARG A 40 112.79 87.10 116.60
N VAL A 41 112.36 87.10 117.86
CA VAL A 41 111.28 86.23 118.37
C VAL A 41 109.95 86.62 117.73
N LYS A 42 109.65 87.91 117.55
CA LYS A 42 108.46 88.38 116.83
C LYS A 42 108.49 87.97 115.36
N ASP A 43 109.61 88.15 114.66
CA ASP A 43 109.79 87.74 113.26
C ASP A 43 109.65 86.22 113.10
N LEU A 44 110.32 85.44 113.96
CA LEU A 44 110.20 83.97 113.99
C LEU A 44 108.77 83.52 114.34
N THR A 45 108.06 84.26 115.18
CA THR A 45 106.66 83.96 115.53
C THR A 45 105.73 84.28 114.37
N ALA A 46 105.98 85.37 113.64
CA ALA A 46 105.25 85.73 112.42
C ALA A 46 105.51 84.72 111.30
N GLU A 47 106.77 84.32 111.09
CA GLU A 47 107.16 83.29 110.12
C GLU A 47 106.55 81.93 110.48
N LYS A 48 106.59 81.53 111.75
CA LYS A 48 105.91 80.33 112.25
C LYS A 48 104.40 80.40 112.02
N SER A 49 103.77 81.54 112.27
CA SER A 49 102.34 81.75 112.02
C SER A 49 102.01 81.67 110.53
N GLN A 50 102.84 82.26 109.67
CA GLN A 50 102.69 82.19 108.22
C GLN A 50 102.89 80.76 107.70
N LEU A 51 103.89 80.05 108.19
CA LEU A 51 104.14 78.65 107.85
C LEU A 51 102.99 77.74 108.32
N GLN A 52 102.43 78.01 109.50
CA GLN A 52 101.24 77.31 110.01
C GLN A 52 100.02 77.56 109.12
N ASN A 53 99.79 78.80 108.67
CA ASN A 53 98.69 79.12 107.76
C ASN A 53 98.86 78.44 106.39
N ASN A 54 100.09 78.43 105.86
CA ASN A 54 100.41 77.72 104.61
C ASN A 54 100.21 76.21 104.77
N PHE A 55 100.64 75.62 105.88
CA PHE A 55 100.43 74.20 106.18
C PHE A 55 98.95 73.85 106.29
N ASN A 56 98.16 74.68 106.99
CA ASN A 56 96.71 74.50 107.11
C ASN A 56 96.02 74.59 105.73
N SER A 57 96.41 75.57 104.90
CA SER A 57 95.89 75.71 103.53
C SER A 57 96.28 74.53 102.63
N LEU A 58 97.53 74.05 102.73
CA LEU A 58 98.00 72.90 101.97
C LEU A 58 97.29 71.61 102.40
N SER A 59 97.07 71.42 103.71
CA SER A 59 96.31 70.31 104.27
C SER A 59 94.86 70.32 103.76
N GLN A 60 94.22 71.49 103.72
CA GLN A 60 92.87 71.65 103.14
C GLN A 60 92.85 71.28 101.66
N LYS A 61 93.80 71.79 100.85
CA LYS A 61 93.93 71.43 99.44
C LYS A 61 94.16 69.93 99.24
N ASN A 62 94.90 69.28 100.13
CA ASN A 62 95.12 67.84 100.07
C ASN A 62 93.81 67.07 100.33
N LEU A 63 93.01 67.50 101.30
CA LEU A 63 91.69 66.92 101.58
C LEU A 63 90.69 67.13 100.43
N GLU A 64 90.72 68.30 99.79
CA GLU A 64 89.96 68.58 98.56
C GLU A 64 90.40 67.68 97.39
N LEU A 65 91.71 67.48 97.20
CA LEU A 65 92.25 66.56 96.20
C LEU A 65 91.84 65.11 96.46
N GLU A 66 91.93 64.63 97.71
CA GLU A 66 91.47 63.30 98.10
C GLU A 66 89.98 63.09 97.79
N THR A 67 89.15 64.11 98.04
CA THR A 67 87.71 64.08 97.73
C THR A 67 87.49 63.98 96.22
N ARG A 68 88.16 64.83 95.43
CA ARG A 68 88.09 64.78 93.97
C ARG A 68 88.56 63.45 93.39
N VAL A 69 89.58 62.81 93.96
CA VAL A 69 90.04 61.48 93.53
C VAL A 69 88.97 60.42 93.81
N LYS A 70 88.29 60.49 94.95
CA LYS A 70 87.16 59.58 95.27
C LYS A 70 86.01 59.77 94.28
N ASP A 71 85.61 61.02 94.01
CA ASP A 71 84.52 61.34 93.08
C ASP A 71 84.85 60.87 91.66
N LEU A 72 86.05 61.17 91.15
CA LEU A 72 86.51 60.69 89.84
C LEU A 72 86.59 59.16 89.76
N THR A 73 86.94 58.49 90.86
CA THR A 73 86.95 57.03 90.91
C THR A 73 85.54 56.45 90.85
N ALA A 74 84.57 57.09 91.52
CA ALA A 74 83.17 56.72 91.45
C ALA A 74 82.61 56.95 90.03
N GLU A 75 82.87 58.11 89.42
CA GLU A 75 82.48 58.41 88.04
C GLU A 75 83.10 57.42 87.04
N LYS A 76 84.39 57.09 87.18
CA LYS A 76 85.06 56.07 86.35
C LYS A 76 84.37 54.71 86.48
N SER A 77 83.99 54.32 87.70
CA SER A 77 83.29 53.06 87.95
C SER A 77 81.89 53.05 87.33
N GLN A 78 81.16 54.16 87.42
CA GLN A 78 79.87 54.33 86.75
C GLN A 78 79.99 54.26 85.23
N LEU A 79 80.98 54.95 84.65
CA LEU A 79 81.21 54.92 83.21
C LEU A 79 81.60 53.53 82.73
N GLN A 80 82.40 52.79 83.50
CA GLN A 80 82.74 51.40 83.21
C GLN A 80 81.49 50.50 83.19
N ASN A 81 80.58 50.66 84.16
CA ASN A 81 79.32 49.91 84.19
C ASN A 81 78.43 50.25 82.98
N ASN A 82 78.32 51.53 82.64
CA ASN A 82 77.57 51.98 81.46
C ASN A 82 78.17 51.42 80.17
N PHE A 83 79.51 51.41 80.04
CA PHE A 83 80.20 50.83 78.90
C PHE A 83 79.94 49.33 78.78
N ASN A 84 80.01 48.59 79.89
CA ASN A 84 79.72 47.16 79.91
C ASN A 84 78.27 46.88 79.49
N SER A 85 77.30 47.63 80.00
CA SER A 85 75.88 47.52 79.62
C SER A 85 75.66 47.85 78.13
N LEU A 86 76.31 48.89 77.62
CA LEU A 86 76.21 49.27 76.21
C LEU A 86 76.82 48.20 75.29
N SER A 87 77.94 47.58 75.70
CA SER A 87 78.55 46.48 74.98
C SER A 87 77.65 45.24 74.92
N GLN A 88 76.92 44.94 76.00
CA GLN A 88 75.93 43.86 76.01
C GLN A 88 74.77 44.15 75.05
N LYS A 89 74.19 45.36 75.13
CA LYS A 89 73.12 45.79 74.21
C LYS A 89 73.55 45.75 72.75
N LYS A 90 74.82 46.08 72.46
CA LYS A 90 75.38 45.97 71.12
C LYS A 90 75.37 44.51 70.63
N LEU A 91 75.81 43.57 71.47
CA LEU A 91 75.83 42.14 71.11
C LEU A 91 74.41 41.57 70.91
N GLU A 92 73.45 41.99 71.73
CA GLU A 92 72.04 41.63 71.56
C GLU A 92 71.48 42.14 70.23
N LEU A 93 71.77 43.40 69.88
CA LEU A 93 71.37 43.98 68.60
C LEU A 93 72.03 43.26 67.42
N GLU A 94 73.31 42.92 67.50
CA GLU A 94 74.01 42.14 66.46
C GLU A 94 73.37 40.76 66.25
N THR A 95 72.98 40.09 67.34
CA THR A 95 72.26 38.80 67.26
C THR A 95 70.90 38.97 66.60
N ARG A 96 70.12 39.96 67.05
CA ARG A 96 68.80 40.23 66.47
C ARG A 96 68.86 40.61 64.99
N VAL A 97 69.91 41.31 64.55
CA VAL A 97 70.13 41.61 63.13
C VAL A 97 70.39 40.34 62.32
N LYS A 98 71.15 39.38 62.86
CA LYS A 98 71.39 38.09 62.21
C LYS A 98 70.09 37.30 62.07
N ASP A 99 69.30 37.22 63.14
CA ASP A 99 68.03 36.49 63.14
C ASP A 99 67.04 37.10 62.14
N LEU A 100 66.87 38.42 62.16
CA LEU A 100 66.02 39.12 61.19
C LEU A 100 66.50 38.95 59.74
N THR A 101 67.80 38.84 59.51
CA THR A 101 68.36 38.57 58.18
C THR A 101 68.04 37.15 57.71
N ALA A 102 68.09 36.17 58.62
CA ALA A 102 67.70 34.80 58.33
C ALA A 102 66.20 34.69 58.05
N GLU A 103 65.36 35.32 58.88
CA GLU A 103 63.90 35.39 58.67
C GLU A 103 63.55 36.05 57.33
N LYS A 104 64.21 37.17 56.99
CA LYS A 104 64.04 37.85 55.69
C LYS A 104 64.37 36.91 54.53
N SER A 105 65.44 36.14 54.65
CA SER A 105 65.87 35.18 53.61
C SER A 105 64.86 34.04 53.46
N GLN A 106 64.33 33.51 54.57
CA GLN A 106 63.28 32.51 54.56
C GLN A 106 61.99 33.03 53.92
N LEU A 107 61.58 34.26 54.27
CA LEU A 107 60.38 34.87 53.70
C LEU A 107 60.53 35.11 52.20
N GLN A 108 61.73 35.51 51.74
CA GLN A 108 62.03 35.65 50.32
C GLN A 108 61.87 34.32 49.57
N ASN A 109 62.37 33.21 50.14
CA ASN A 109 62.23 31.89 49.54
C ASN A 109 60.76 31.45 49.47
N ASN A 110 59.99 31.68 50.54
CA ASN A 110 58.56 31.40 50.58
C ASN A 110 57.79 32.21 49.53
N PHE A 111 58.12 33.49 49.39
CA PHE A 111 57.53 34.36 48.37
C PHE A 111 57.81 33.84 46.95
N ASN A 112 59.07 33.47 46.67
CA ASN A 112 59.45 32.93 45.36
C ASN A 112 58.69 31.62 45.05
N SER A 113 58.59 30.71 46.01
CA SER A 113 57.83 29.46 45.86
C SER A 113 56.34 29.71 45.63
N LEU A 114 55.75 30.66 46.37
CA LEU A 114 54.34 31.02 46.20
C LEU A 114 54.08 31.66 44.83
N SER A 115 55.01 32.49 44.34
CA SER A 115 54.92 33.08 43.00
C SER A 115 54.98 32.01 41.90
N GLN A 116 55.79 30.96 42.06
CA GLN A 116 55.83 29.83 41.13
C GLN A 116 54.50 29.06 41.13
N LYS A 117 53.97 28.72 42.32
CA LYS A 117 52.67 28.06 42.45
C LYS A 117 51.54 28.87 41.83
N LYS A 118 51.59 30.20 41.94
CA LYS A 118 50.62 31.09 41.28
C LYS A 118 50.67 30.94 39.76
N LEU A 119 51.85 30.94 39.15
CA LEU A 119 52.01 30.77 37.70
C LEU A 119 51.54 29.39 37.22
N GLU A 120 51.81 28.33 38.00
CA GLU A 120 51.31 26.98 37.71
C GLU A 120 49.78 26.93 37.73
N LEU A 121 49.15 27.55 38.74
CA LEU A 121 47.69 27.64 38.82
C LEU A 121 47.10 28.45 37.66
N GLU A 122 47.71 29.58 37.29
CA GLU A 122 47.27 30.37 36.14
C GLU A 122 47.33 29.56 34.83
N THR A 123 48.36 28.74 34.66
CA THR A 123 48.48 27.84 33.50
C THR A 123 47.38 26.77 33.51
N ARG A 124 47.18 26.09 34.64
CA ARG A 124 46.13 25.08 34.78
C ARG A 124 44.74 25.65 34.53
N VAL A 125 44.46 26.88 34.95
CA VAL A 125 43.18 27.55 34.69
C VAL A 125 42.98 27.79 33.20
N LYS A 126 44.03 28.17 32.46
CA LYS A 126 43.96 28.33 31.00
C LYS A 126 43.67 27.00 30.30
N ASP A 127 44.38 25.94 30.69
CA ASP A 127 44.20 24.60 30.10
C ASP A 127 42.78 24.07 30.35
N LEU A 128 42.30 24.15 31.60
CA LEU A 128 40.94 23.75 31.95
C LEU A 128 39.87 24.58 31.23
N THR A 129 40.15 25.85 30.96
CA THR A 129 39.23 26.71 30.18
C THR A 129 39.17 26.27 28.71
N ALA A 130 40.31 25.87 28.13
CA ALA A 130 40.37 25.32 26.78
C ALA A 130 39.64 23.98 26.69
N GLU A 131 39.90 23.06 27.62
CA GLU A 131 39.21 21.77 27.71
C GLU A 131 37.70 21.94 27.85
N LYS A 132 37.25 22.86 28.73
CA LYS A 132 35.83 23.18 28.89
C LYS A 132 35.21 23.65 27.58
N SER A 133 35.92 24.48 26.82
CA SER A 133 35.45 25.00 25.53
C SER A 133 35.35 23.89 24.48
N GLN A 134 36.33 22.97 24.44
CA GLN A 134 36.28 21.80 23.58
C GLN A 134 35.11 20.87 23.93
N LEU A 135 34.89 20.62 25.22
CA LEU A 135 33.78 19.78 25.68
C LEU A 135 32.42 20.40 25.32
N GLN A 136 32.29 21.72 25.42
CA GLN A 136 31.09 22.44 25.00
C GLN A 136 30.81 22.25 23.50
N ASN A 137 31.84 22.33 22.65
CA ASN A 137 31.69 22.11 21.22
C ASN A 137 31.27 20.67 20.90
N ASN A 138 31.87 19.68 21.57
CA ASN A 138 31.51 18.28 21.42
C ASN A 138 30.05 18.03 21.84
N PHE A 139 29.61 18.64 22.95
CA PHE A 139 28.23 18.56 23.41
C PHE A 139 27.25 19.14 22.39
N ASN A 140 27.57 20.31 21.84
CA ASN A 140 26.73 20.95 20.81
C ASN A 140 26.63 20.08 19.55
N SER A 141 27.74 19.50 19.08
CA SER A 141 27.73 18.58 17.94
C SER A 141 26.92 17.31 18.21
N LEU A 142 27.05 16.73 19.41
CA LEU A 142 26.27 15.56 19.80
C LEU A 142 24.77 15.87 19.89
N SER A 143 24.41 17.06 20.40
CA SER A 143 23.02 17.53 20.44
C SER A 143 22.42 17.66 19.03
N GLN A 144 23.18 18.18 18.07
CA GLN A 144 22.75 18.26 16.67
C GLN A 144 22.54 16.86 16.05
N LYS A 145 23.50 15.94 16.26
CA LYS A 145 23.36 14.54 15.78
C LYS A 145 22.14 13.84 16.38
N LYS A 146 21.80 14.15 17.65
CA LYS A 146 20.60 13.61 18.29
C LYS A 146 19.33 14.08 17.57
N LEU A 147 19.21 15.38 17.27
CA LEU A 147 18.05 15.95 16.56
C LEU A 147 17.92 15.37 15.13
N GLU A 148 19.03 15.16 14.44
CA GLU A 148 19.07 14.53 13.12
C GLU A 148 18.55 13.08 13.19
N LEU A 149 19.03 12.30 14.17
CA LEU A 149 18.55 10.93 14.40
C LEU A 149 17.06 10.89 14.76
N GLU A 150 16.57 11.80 15.60
CA GLU A 150 15.15 11.90 15.95
C GLU A 150 14.28 12.20 14.71
N THR A 151 14.77 13.04 13.79
CA THR A 151 14.09 13.33 12.52
C THR A 151 14.05 12.09 11.65
N ARG A 152 15.18 11.41 11.47
CA ARG A 152 15.27 10.20 10.64
C ARG A 152 14.38 9.07 11.17
N VAL A 153 14.23 8.94 12.48
CA VAL A 153 13.30 7.97 13.09
C VAL A 153 11.84 8.29 12.75
N LYS A 154 11.45 9.57 12.75
CA LYS A 154 10.10 9.99 12.34
C LYS A 154 9.83 9.66 10.88
N ASP A 155 10.77 9.96 9.99
CA ASP A 155 10.64 9.70 8.56
C ASP A 155 10.52 8.19 8.28
N LEU A 156 11.40 7.38 8.87
CA LEU A 156 11.33 5.92 8.73
C LEU A 156 10.04 5.33 9.31
N THR A 157 9.49 5.94 10.36
CA THR A 157 8.20 5.52 10.91
C THR A 157 7.07 5.81 9.93
N ALA A 158 7.08 6.97 9.27
CA ALA A 158 6.09 7.32 8.25
C ALA A 158 6.19 6.40 7.03
N GLU A 159 7.41 6.14 6.52
CA GLU A 159 7.64 5.18 5.43
C GLU A 159 7.14 3.78 5.77
N LYS A 160 7.41 3.31 7.00
CA LYS A 160 6.91 2.02 7.48
C LYS A 160 5.38 1.96 7.47
N SER A 161 4.70 3.02 7.92
CA SER A 161 3.24 3.11 7.88
C SER A 161 2.69 3.08 6.46
N GLN A 162 3.34 3.79 5.52
CA GLN A 162 2.96 3.76 4.11
C GLN A 162 3.13 2.35 3.51
N LEU A 163 4.25 1.69 3.79
CA LEU A 163 4.50 0.33 3.31
C LEU A 163 3.48 -0.66 3.86
N GLN A 164 3.08 -0.53 5.13
CA GLN A 164 2.04 -1.34 5.74
C GLN A 164 0.68 -1.16 5.01
N ASN A 165 0.32 0.08 4.66
CA ASN A 165 -0.91 0.35 3.92
C ASN A 165 -0.88 -0.27 2.51
N ASN A 166 0.25 -0.14 1.82
CA ASN A 166 0.44 -0.77 0.50
C ASN A 166 0.33 -2.30 0.58
N PHE A 167 0.93 -2.90 1.61
CA PHE A 167 0.83 -4.34 1.85
C PHE A 167 -0.62 -4.78 2.10
N ASN A 168 -1.36 -4.04 2.92
CA ASN A 168 -2.77 -4.33 3.18
C ASN A 168 -3.62 -4.25 1.90
N SER A 169 -3.40 -3.22 1.07
CA SER A 169 -4.09 -3.08 -0.22
C SER A 169 -3.74 -4.22 -1.18
N LEU A 170 -2.48 -4.62 -1.25
CA LEU A 170 -2.05 -5.74 -2.09
C LEU A 170 -2.67 -7.07 -1.62
N SER A 171 -2.76 -7.27 -0.30
CA SER A 171 -3.40 -8.44 0.29
C SER A 171 -4.90 -8.52 -0.08
N GLN A 172 -5.60 -7.38 -0.06
CA GLN A 172 -7.00 -7.31 -0.52
C GLN A 172 -7.13 -7.65 -2.00
N LYS A 173 -6.30 -7.06 -2.87
CA LYS A 173 -6.30 -7.38 -4.31
C LYS A 173 -6.02 -8.86 -4.58
N LYS A 174 -5.14 -9.49 -3.78
CA LYS A 174 -4.89 -10.93 -3.86
C LYS A 174 -6.15 -11.73 -3.57
N LEU A 175 -6.88 -11.39 -2.50
CA LEU A 175 -8.13 -12.09 -2.14
C LEU A 175 -9.22 -11.91 -3.21
N GLU A 176 -9.33 -10.72 -3.79
CA GLU A 176 -10.24 -10.45 -4.91
C GLU A 176 -9.89 -11.31 -6.13
N LEU A 177 -8.60 -11.41 -6.47
CA LEU A 177 -8.14 -12.27 -7.58
C LEU A 177 -8.40 -13.75 -7.29
N GLU A 178 -8.14 -14.22 -6.07
CA GLU A 178 -8.45 -15.60 -5.66
C GLU A 178 -9.94 -15.92 -5.82
N THR A 179 -10.81 -14.95 -5.51
CA THR A 179 -12.26 -15.09 -5.68
C THR A 179 -12.63 -15.18 -7.16
N ARG A 180 -12.12 -14.25 -7.98
CA ARG A 180 -12.36 -14.26 -9.44
C ARG A 180 -11.90 -15.55 -10.11
N VAL A 181 -10.77 -16.11 -9.67
CA VAL A 181 -10.28 -17.39 -10.18
C VAL A 181 -11.25 -18.53 -9.85
N LYS A 182 -11.83 -18.55 -8.64
CA LYS A 182 -12.86 -19.54 -8.27
C LYS A 182 -14.10 -19.41 -9.15
N ASP A 183 -14.59 -18.19 -9.35
CA ASP A 183 -15.78 -17.92 -10.15
C ASP A 183 -15.57 -18.34 -11.62
N LEU A 184 -14.45 -17.94 -12.22
CA LEU A 184 -14.10 -18.34 -13.59
C LEU A 184 -13.92 -19.86 -13.73
N THR A 185 -13.43 -20.53 -12.70
CA THR A 185 -13.32 -22.00 -12.68
C THR A 185 -14.70 -22.66 -12.65
N ALA A 186 -15.66 -22.09 -11.92
CA ALA A 186 -17.04 -22.56 -11.89
C ALA A 186 -17.72 -22.33 -13.25
N GLU A 187 -17.60 -21.14 -13.84
CA GLU A 187 -18.13 -20.82 -15.17
C GLU A 187 -17.56 -21.75 -16.24
N LYS A 188 -16.24 -22.01 -16.22
CA LYS A 188 -15.60 -22.97 -17.13
C LYS A 188 -16.20 -24.36 -17.01
N SER A 189 -16.43 -24.84 -15.79
CA SER A 189 -17.06 -26.15 -15.54
C SER A 189 -18.49 -26.21 -16.09
N GLN A 190 -19.27 -25.13 -15.90
CA GLN A 190 -20.62 -25.04 -16.47
C GLN A 190 -20.60 -25.05 -17.99
N LEU A 191 -19.70 -24.28 -18.61
CA LEU A 191 -19.57 -24.23 -20.06
C LEU A 191 -19.17 -25.59 -20.65
N GLN A 192 -18.28 -26.32 -19.97
CA GLN A 192 -17.90 -27.68 -20.34
C GLN A 192 -19.12 -28.62 -20.32
N ASN A 193 -19.96 -28.54 -19.30
CA ASN A 193 -21.18 -29.34 -19.21
C ASN A 193 -22.16 -29.02 -20.35
N ASN A 194 -22.36 -27.74 -20.65
CA ASN A 194 -23.20 -27.30 -21.76
C ASN A 194 -22.66 -27.79 -23.11
N PHE A 195 -21.35 -27.72 -23.32
CA PHE A 195 -20.70 -28.23 -24.52
C PHE A 195 -20.91 -29.75 -24.67
N ASN A 196 -20.74 -30.52 -23.59
CA ASN A 196 -20.97 -31.96 -23.61
C ASN A 196 -22.44 -32.29 -23.96
N SER A 197 -23.40 -31.58 -23.37
CA SER A 197 -24.83 -31.75 -23.69
C SER A 197 -25.14 -31.40 -25.14
N LEU A 198 -24.57 -30.30 -25.66
CA LEU A 198 -24.74 -29.92 -27.06
C LEU A 198 -24.14 -30.96 -28.01
N SER A 199 -22.97 -31.51 -27.66
CA SER A 199 -22.34 -32.59 -28.42
C SER A 199 -23.21 -33.85 -28.46
N GLN A 200 -23.90 -34.19 -27.37
CA GLN A 200 -24.87 -35.30 -27.34
C GLN A 200 -26.07 -35.03 -28.25
N LYS A 201 -26.68 -33.85 -28.15
CA LYS A 201 -27.79 -33.46 -29.04
C LYS A 201 -27.40 -33.48 -30.52
N LYS A 202 -26.17 -33.09 -30.85
CA LYS A 202 -25.64 -33.20 -32.20
C LYS A 202 -25.65 -34.67 -32.67
N LEU A 203 -25.15 -35.59 -31.85
CA LEU A 203 -25.11 -37.02 -32.18
C LEU A 203 -26.52 -37.61 -32.34
N GLU A 204 -27.46 -37.21 -31.49
CA GLU A 204 -28.88 -37.58 -31.59
C GLU A 204 -29.49 -37.09 -32.91
N LEU A 205 -29.22 -35.84 -33.30
CA LEU A 205 -29.69 -35.28 -34.57
C LEU A 205 -29.06 -35.98 -35.78
N GLU A 206 -27.75 -36.27 -35.74
CA GLU A 206 -27.07 -37.03 -36.79
C GLU A 206 -27.69 -38.42 -36.97
N THR A 207 -28.07 -39.08 -35.87
CA THR A 207 -28.76 -40.37 -35.91
C THR A 207 -30.14 -40.23 -36.55
N ARG A 208 -30.96 -39.26 -36.11
CA ARG A 208 -32.28 -39.00 -36.70
C ARG A 208 -32.21 -38.70 -38.20
N VAL A 209 -31.19 -37.95 -38.64
CA VAL A 209 -30.99 -37.67 -40.07
C VAL A 209 -30.71 -38.95 -40.84
N LYS A 210 -29.90 -39.87 -40.29
CA LYS A 210 -29.66 -41.19 -40.91
C LYS A 210 -30.96 -41.99 -41.02
N ASP A 211 -31.74 -42.06 -39.94
CA ASP A 211 -33.00 -42.79 -39.90
C ASP A 211 -34.01 -42.24 -40.92
N LEU A 212 -34.19 -40.91 -40.94
CA LEU A 212 -35.08 -40.25 -41.91
C LEU A 212 -34.60 -40.45 -43.36
N THR A 213 -33.28 -40.51 -43.59
CA THR A 213 -32.73 -40.80 -44.92
C THR A 213 -33.02 -42.25 -45.33
N ALA A 214 -32.97 -43.20 -44.39
CA ALA A 214 -33.34 -44.58 -44.63
C ALA A 214 -34.85 -44.72 -44.92
N GLU A 215 -35.71 -44.09 -44.11
CA GLU A 215 -37.16 -44.05 -44.34
C GLU A 215 -37.50 -43.43 -45.70
N LYS A 216 -36.87 -42.31 -46.07
CA LYS A 216 -37.03 -41.68 -47.39
C LYS A 216 -36.67 -42.65 -48.51
N SER A 217 -35.57 -43.39 -48.37
CA SER A 217 -35.13 -44.38 -49.36
C SER A 217 -36.13 -45.54 -49.48
N GLN A 218 -36.66 -46.02 -48.36
CA GLN A 218 -37.73 -47.03 -48.35
C GLN A 218 -39.00 -46.51 -49.03
N LEU A 219 -39.43 -45.29 -48.71
CA LEU A 219 -40.62 -44.68 -49.29
C LEU A 219 -40.46 -44.46 -50.80
N GLN A 220 -39.27 -44.07 -51.25
CA GLN A 220 -38.94 -43.97 -52.68
C GLN A 220 -39.06 -45.33 -53.38
N ASN A 221 -38.55 -46.41 -52.76
CA ASN A 221 -38.67 -47.76 -53.30
C ASN A 221 -40.13 -48.20 -53.40
N ASN A 222 -40.92 -47.95 -52.36
CA ASN A 222 -42.35 -48.24 -52.36
C ASN A 222 -43.10 -47.45 -53.43
N PHE A 223 -42.78 -46.17 -53.60
CA PHE A 223 -43.35 -45.32 -54.65
C PHE A 223 -43.02 -45.85 -56.05
N ASN A 224 -41.76 -46.23 -56.29
CA ASN A 224 -41.34 -46.82 -57.56
C ASN A 224 -42.10 -48.13 -57.86
N SER A 225 -42.23 -49.00 -56.86
CA SER A 225 -43.01 -50.25 -56.97
C SER A 225 -44.49 -49.99 -57.26
N LEU A 226 -45.09 -49.02 -56.57
CA LEU A 226 -46.47 -48.63 -56.81
C LEU A 226 -46.66 -48.04 -58.21
N SER A 227 -45.72 -47.21 -58.67
CA SER A 227 -45.71 -46.67 -60.04
C SER A 227 -45.62 -47.78 -61.09
N GLN A 228 -44.84 -48.84 -60.85
CA GLN A 228 -44.78 -50.00 -61.74
C GLN A 228 -46.10 -50.78 -61.75
N LYS A 229 -46.72 -51.03 -60.58
CA LYS A 229 -48.03 -51.67 -60.50
C LYS A 229 -49.12 -50.86 -61.20
N LYS A 230 -49.08 -49.54 -61.09
CA LYS A 230 -49.98 -48.64 -61.82
C LYS A 230 -49.85 -48.83 -63.33
N LEU A 231 -48.63 -48.78 -63.86
CA LEU A 231 -48.37 -49.02 -65.29
C LEU A 231 -48.87 -50.40 -65.73
N GLU A 232 -48.69 -51.43 -64.89
CA GLU A 232 -49.16 -52.78 -65.18
C GLU A 232 -50.68 -52.87 -65.23
N LEU A 233 -51.37 -52.24 -64.28
CA LEU A 233 -52.83 -52.15 -64.29
C LEU A 233 -53.34 -51.37 -65.50
N GLU A 234 -52.70 -50.26 -65.86
CA GLU A 234 -53.04 -49.49 -67.07
C GLU A 234 -52.93 -50.35 -68.32
N ARG A 235 -51.86 -51.16 -68.48
CA ARG A 235 -51.74 -52.12 -69.59
C ARG A 235 -52.87 -53.15 -69.60
N ARG A 236 -53.20 -53.73 -68.44
CA ARG A 236 -54.29 -54.71 -68.32
C ARG A 236 -55.64 -54.11 -68.69
N VAL A 237 -55.92 -52.90 -68.23
CA VAL A 237 -57.16 -52.18 -68.58
C VAL A 237 -57.23 -51.96 -70.08
N THR A 238 -56.13 -51.52 -70.72
CA THR A 238 -56.08 -51.36 -72.18
C THR A 238 -56.32 -52.69 -72.89
N SER A 239 -55.64 -53.77 -72.50
CA SER A 239 -55.81 -55.12 -73.08
C SER A 239 -57.26 -55.61 -72.97
N LEU A 240 -57.84 -55.53 -71.77
CA LEU A 240 -59.23 -55.96 -71.54
C LEU A 240 -60.22 -55.11 -72.34
N SER A 241 -59.95 -53.80 -72.48
CA SER A 241 -60.79 -52.92 -73.29
C SER A 241 -60.74 -53.27 -74.78
N GLU A 242 -59.59 -53.73 -75.28
CA GLU A 242 -59.41 -54.19 -76.65
C GLU A 242 -60.09 -55.57 -76.88
N GLU A 243 -60.00 -56.47 -75.90
CA GLU A 243 -60.70 -57.75 -75.92
C GLU A 243 -62.23 -57.59 -75.94
N LEU A 244 -62.77 -56.70 -75.08
CA LEU A 244 -64.20 -56.43 -75.03
C LEU A 244 -64.74 -55.85 -76.35
N LYS A 245 -63.98 -54.95 -76.98
CA LYS A 245 -64.32 -54.40 -78.31
C LYS A 245 -64.40 -55.50 -79.37
N LYS A 246 -63.46 -56.44 -79.38
CA LYS A 246 -63.49 -57.58 -80.32
C LYS A 246 -64.72 -58.46 -80.13
N GLU A 247 -65.10 -58.75 -78.89
CA GLU A 247 -66.21 -59.67 -78.64
C GLU A 247 -67.58 -59.04 -78.92
N SER A 248 -67.75 -57.74 -78.67
CA SER A 248 -68.98 -57.01 -79.03
C SER A 248 -69.27 -56.96 -80.53
N SER A 249 -68.28 -57.22 -81.39
CA SER A 249 -68.44 -57.11 -82.84
C SER A 249 -69.01 -58.36 -83.53
N LYS A 250 -69.27 -59.46 -82.79
CA LYS A 250 -69.63 -60.78 -83.38
C LYS A 250 -71.11 -61.19 -83.27
N GLN A 251 -71.94 -60.51 -82.48
CA GLN A 251 -73.34 -60.91 -82.24
C GLN A 251 -74.25 -59.66 -82.31
N GLY A 252 -75.18 -59.59 -83.28
CA GLY A 252 -76.20 -58.52 -83.34
C GLY A 252 -77.23 -58.66 -82.20
N TRP A 253 -77.82 -57.56 -81.71
CA TRP A 253 -78.65 -57.52 -80.50
C TRP A 253 -80.07 -57.04 -80.82
N LEU A 254 -81.10 -57.86 -80.54
CA LEU A 254 -82.51 -57.48 -80.62
C LEU A 254 -83.00 -56.82 -79.31
N PHE A 255 -83.65 -55.65 -79.40
CA PHE A 255 -84.17 -54.94 -78.23
C PHE A 255 -85.68 -54.72 -78.38
N MET A 256 -86.49 -54.95 -77.35
CA MET A 256 -87.93 -54.67 -77.38
C MET A 256 -88.27 -53.56 -76.39
N SER A 257 -89.01 -52.55 -76.83
CA SER A 257 -89.45 -51.46 -75.96
C SER A 257 -90.80 -51.79 -75.33
N ASN A 258 -91.00 -51.38 -74.08
CA ASN A 258 -92.27 -51.52 -73.37
C ASN A 258 -93.21 -50.32 -73.59
N GLU A 259 -92.87 -49.40 -74.50
CA GLU A 259 -93.69 -48.24 -74.81
C GLU A 259 -94.78 -48.57 -75.85
N LEU A 260 -96.03 -48.18 -75.56
CA LEU A 260 -97.14 -48.31 -76.49
C LEU A 260 -97.12 -47.13 -77.47
N LYS A 261 -97.02 -47.41 -78.78
CA LYS A 261 -96.96 -46.40 -79.85
C LYS A 261 -97.75 -46.87 -81.07
N SER A 262 -98.20 -45.95 -81.92
CA SER A 262 -98.73 -46.31 -83.24
C SER A 262 -97.62 -46.90 -84.12
N TRP A 263 -97.92 -47.61 -85.21
CA TRP A 263 -96.88 -48.22 -86.06
C TRP A 263 -95.88 -47.20 -86.62
N SER A 264 -96.35 -46.02 -87.06
CA SER A 264 -95.48 -44.95 -87.59
C SER A 264 -94.57 -44.36 -86.51
N ASP A 265 -95.11 -44.10 -85.32
CA ASP A 265 -94.34 -43.65 -84.16
C ASP A 265 -93.35 -44.72 -83.69
N SER A 266 -93.72 -46.00 -83.79
CA SER A 266 -92.88 -47.15 -83.47
C SER A 266 -91.66 -47.21 -84.38
N ARG A 267 -91.87 -47.04 -85.69
CA ARG A 267 -90.78 -47.00 -86.67
C ARG A 267 -89.87 -45.79 -86.48
N GLN A 268 -90.45 -44.63 -86.21
CA GLN A 268 -89.65 -43.42 -85.96
C GLN A 268 -88.81 -43.57 -84.69
N TYR A 269 -89.39 -44.13 -83.63
CA TYR A 269 -88.66 -44.45 -82.40
C TYR A 269 -87.46 -45.36 -82.67
N CYS A 270 -87.62 -46.36 -83.54
CA CYS A 270 -86.50 -47.22 -83.92
C CYS A 270 -85.37 -46.44 -84.60
N ARG A 271 -85.72 -45.56 -85.53
CA ARG A 271 -84.77 -44.75 -86.31
C ARG A 271 -84.04 -43.70 -85.48
N ASP A 272 -84.72 -43.08 -84.53
CA ASP A 272 -84.12 -42.11 -83.61
C ASP A 272 -83.01 -42.73 -82.76
N HIS A 273 -83.04 -44.05 -82.57
CA HIS A 273 -82.01 -44.80 -81.85
C HIS A 273 -80.97 -45.47 -82.76
N GLY A 274 -81.04 -45.27 -84.08
CA GLY A 274 -80.10 -45.84 -85.04
C GLY A 274 -80.44 -47.25 -85.52
N ALA A 275 -81.70 -47.68 -85.39
CA ALA A 275 -82.25 -48.97 -85.81
C ALA A 275 -83.50 -48.81 -86.70
N ASP A 276 -84.14 -49.90 -87.13
CA ASP A 276 -85.47 -49.88 -87.80
C ASP A 276 -86.35 -51.02 -87.24
N LEU A 277 -87.65 -51.03 -87.60
CA LEU A 277 -88.55 -52.13 -87.21
C LEU A 277 -88.07 -53.46 -87.80
N VAL A 278 -88.29 -54.55 -87.07
CA VAL A 278 -87.81 -55.88 -87.46
C VAL A 278 -88.38 -56.32 -88.82
N ILE A 279 -87.50 -56.81 -89.68
CA ILE A 279 -87.84 -57.44 -90.97
C ILE A 279 -87.67 -58.94 -90.81
N ILE A 280 -88.77 -59.69 -90.96
CA ILE A 280 -88.79 -61.15 -90.88
C ILE A 280 -88.89 -61.71 -92.29
N ASN A 281 -87.73 -61.93 -92.91
CA ASN A 281 -87.62 -62.43 -94.29
C ASN A 281 -86.88 -63.77 -94.41
N THR A 282 -86.54 -64.40 -93.28
CA THR A 282 -85.96 -65.74 -93.24
C THR A 282 -86.63 -66.59 -92.15
N GLU A 283 -86.76 -67.90 -92.38
CA GLU A 283 -87.33 -68.81 -91.38
C GLU A 283 -86.53 -68.78 -90.07
N GLU A 284 -85.20 -68.62 -90.12
CA GLU A 284 -84.35 -68.51 -88.92
C GLU A 284 -84.69 -67.26 -88.09
N LYS A 285 -84.91 -66.11 -88.73
CA LYS A 285 -85.37 -64.90 -88.04
C LYS A 285 -86.78 -65.07 -87.49
N GLN A 286 -87.67 -65.74 -88.23
CA GLN A 286 -89.02 -66.00 -87.77
C GLN A 286 -89.03 -66.92 -86.55
N VAL A 287 -88.24 -67.99 -86.54
CA VAL A 287 -88.13 -68.92 -85.40
C VAL A 287 -87.45 -68.25 -84.20
N SER A 288 -86.35 -67.51 -84.41
CA SER A 288 -85.67 -66.79 -83.32
C SER A 288 -86.59 -65.74 -82.69
N PHE A 289 -87.28 -64.96 -83.52
CA PHE A 289 -88.18 -63.91 -83.08
C PHE A 289 -89.47 -64.45 -82.44
N LEU A 290 -90.05 -65.52 -82.99
CA LEU A 290 -91.17 -66.24 -82.37
C LEU A 290 -90.77 -66.80 -81.00
N CYS A 291 -89.59 -67.40 -80.87
CA CYS A 291 -89.13 -67.97 -79.61
C CYS A 291 -88.92 -66.89 -78.54
N GLU A 292 -88.30 -65.75 -78.89
CA GLU A 292 -88.14 -64.61 -77.98
C GLU A 292 -89.47 -63.92 -77.64
N CYS A 293 -90.38 -63.77 -78.60
CA CYS A 293 -91.69 -63.15 -78.36
C CYS A 293 -92.63 -64.06 -77.56
N GLN A 294 -92.59 -65.37 -77.78
CA GLN A 294 -93.47 -66.33 -77.10
C GLN A 294 -93.09 -66.49 -75.62
N LEU A 295 -91.81 -66.34 -75.28
CA LEU A 295 -91.34 -66.26 -73.88
C LEU A 295 -91.80 -64.98 -73.16
N MET A 296 -92.10 -63.90 -73.89
CA MET A 296 -92.48 -62.60 -73.33
C MET A 296 -94.01 -62.39 -73.25
N ASN A 297 -94.79 -63.08 -74.09
CA ASN A 297 -96.24 -62.84 -74.23
C ASN A 297 -97.14 -63.60 -73.23
N GLU A 298 -96.59 -64.53 -72.44
CA GLU A 298 -97.33 -65.24 -71.38
C GLU A 298 -97.77 -64.34 -70.21
N MET A 299 -97.28 -63.09 -70.14
CA MET A 299 -97.54 -62.23 -68.97
C MET A 299 -98.28 -60.92 -69.26
N ASN A 300 -98.59 -60.53 -70.52
CA ASN A 300 -99.27 -59.24 -70.73
C ASN A 300 -100.06 -59.05 -72.05
N HIS A 301 -100.39 -60.12 -72.79
CA HIS A 301 -101.17 -60.05 -74.06
C HIS A 301 -100.81 -58.84 -74.93
N THR A 302 -99.51 -58.60 -75.11
CA THR A 302 -99.01 -57.41 -75.81
C THR A 302 -98.55 -57.82 -77.20
N TYR A 303 -99.10 -57.17 -78.21
CA TYR A 303 -98.80 -57.40 -79.60
C TYR A 303 -97.60 -56.54 -80.03
N SER A 304 -96.70 -57.06 -80.84
CA SER A 304 -95.57 -56.26 -81.35
C SER A 304 -95.80 -55.82 -82.78
N TYR A 305 -95.43 -54.57 -83.08
CA TYR A 305 -95.45 -54.08 -84.46
C TYR A 305 -94.25 -54.63 -85.24
N LEU A 306 -94.57 -55.34 -86.31
CA LEU A 306 -93.58 -55.76 -87.30
C LEU A 306 -93.33 -54.65 -88.30
N GLY A 307 -92.19 -54.68 -88.97
CA GLY A 307 -91.89 -53.77 -90.07
C GLY A 307 -92.77 -53.97 -91.31
N LEU A 308 -93.93 -54.62 -91.24
CA LEU A 308 -94.80 -54.93 -92.37
C LEU A 308 -96.05 -54.03 -92.36
N SER A 309 -96.36 -53.41 -93.50
CA SER A 309 -97.48 -52.46 -93.66
C SER A 309 -98.03 -52.44 -95.09
N ASP A 310 -99.33 -52.21 -95.28
CA ASP A 310 -99.94 -51.87 -96.60
C ASP A 310 -100.33 -50.39 -96.75
N THR A 311 -99.88 -49.54 -95.83
CA THR A 311 -100.27 -48.13 -95.70
C THR A 311 -100.03 -47.27 -96.94
N GLU A 312 -99.17 -47.69 -97.86
CA GLU A 312 -98.99 -47.01 -99.16
C GLU A 312 -100.08 -47.35 -100.18
N ASN A 313 -100.50 -48.62 -100.27
CA ASN A 313 -101.47 -49.13 -101.23
C ASN A 313 -102.28 -50.26 -100.58
N GLU A 314 -103.54 -49.98 -100.24
CA GLU A 314 -104.44 -50.93 -99.59
C GLU A 314 -104.42 -52.31 -100.27
N GLY A 315 -104.16 -53.36 -99.49
CA GLY A 315 -104.08 -54.74 -99.98
C GLY A 315 -102.72 -55.17 -100.54
N ASN A 316 -101.68 -54.32 -100.53
CA ASN A 316 -100.32 -54.68 -100.94
C ASN A 316 -99.28 -54.48 -99.80
N MET A 317 -99.06 -55.53 -99.02
CA MET A 317 -98.14 -55.53 -97.86
C MET A 317 -96.66 -55.43 -98.28
N LYS A 318 -95.92 -54.49 -97.67
CA LYS A 318 -94.46 -54.32 -97.84
C LYS A 318 -93.74 -54.17 -96.49
N TRP A 319 -92.47 -54.57 -96.47
CA TRP A 319 -91.58 -54.36 -95.31
C TRP A 319 -90.99 -52.94 -95.28
N VAL A 320 -90.43 -52.53 -94.14
CA VAL A 320 -89.78 -51.22 -93.96
C VAL A 320 -88.56 -50.99 -94.85
N ASP A 321 -87.98 -52.03 -95.46
CA ASP A 321 -86.94 -51.95 -96.50
C ASP A 321 -87.50 -51.88 -97.94
N ASN A 322 -88.82 -51.76 -98.08
CA ASN A 322 -89.59 -51.77 -99.34
C ASN A 322 -89.64 -53.13 -100.06
N SER A 323 -89.22 -54.23 -99.42
CA SER A 323 -89.40 -55.56 -100.00
C SER A 323 -90.87 -56.01 -99.94
N PRO A 324 -91.42 -56.67 -100.99
CA PRO A 324 -92.82 -57.12 -101.00
C PRO A 324 -93.03 -58.37 -100.13
N MET A 325 -94.24 -58.55 -99.58
CA MET A 325 -94.59 -59.77 -98.85
C MET A 325 -94.76 -60.96 -99.81
N THR A 326 -93.91 -61.97 -99.71
CA THR A 326 -94.02 -63.22 -100.49
C THR A 326 -95.17 -64.10 -99.97
N GLN A 327 -96.19 -64.32 -100.83
CA GLN A 327 -97.44 -65.02 -100.51
C GLN A 327 -97.17 -66.52 -100.29
N GLY A 328 -97.08 -66.94 -99.03
CA GLY A 328 -96.80 -68.32 -98.61
C GLY A 328 -95.84 -68.47 -97.42
N GLU A 329 -95.18 -67.39 -97.01
CA GLU A 329 -94.10 -67.44 -96.01
C GLU A 329 -94.44 -66.74 -94.69
N PHE A 330 -95.48 -65.91 -94.64
CA PHE A 330 -95.95 -65.29 -93.40
C PHE A 330 -97.09 -66.11 -92.79
N LEU A 331 -96.78 -66.91 -91.77
CA LEU A 331 -97.80 -67.55 -90.93
C LEU A 331 -98.44 -66.46 -90.08
N SER A 332 -99.64 -66.03 -90.47
CA SER A 332 -100.50 -65.15 -89.66
C SER A 332 -100.74 -65.78 -88.30
N THR A 333 -99.87 -65.46 -87.34
CA THR A 333 -100.03 -65.81 -85.95
C THR A 333 -100.69 -64.64 -85.26
N SER A 334 -101.65 -64.93 -84.38
CA SER A 334 -102.47 -63.93 -83.68
C SER A 334 -101.68 -63.02 -82.73
N LEU A 335 -100.34 -63.07 -82.74
CA LEU A 335 -99.42 -62.43 -81.79
C LEU A 335 -98.80 -61.12 -82.33
N PHE A 336 -99.00 -60.79 -83.60
CA PHE A 336 -98.38 -59.63 -84.24
C PHE A 336 -99.40 -58.70 -84.86
N ILE A 337 -99.04 -57.42 -84.87
CA ILE A 337 -99.80 -56.39 -85.57
C ILE A 337 -98.96 -55.85 -86.72
N VAL A 338 -99.62 -55.68 -87.85
CA VAL A 338 -99.13 -55.06 -89.07
C VAL A 338 -99.97 -53.81 -89.32
N ALA A 339 -99.41 -52.79 -89.95
CA ALA A 339 -100.17 -51.55 -90.19
C ALA A 339 -101.04 -51.67 -91.45
N ASN A 340 -102.34 -51.40 -91.30
CA ASN A 340 -103.31 -51.37 -92.40
C ASN A 340 -103.88 -49.96 -92.66
N GLN A 341 -104.14 -49.64 -93.94
CA GLN A 341 -104.57 -48.29 -94.37
C GLN A 341 -105.92 -47.81 -93.76
N ILE A 342 -106.81 -48.71 -93.31
CA ILE A 342 -108.11 -48.37 -92.67
C ILE A 342 -107.96 -47.99 -91.18
N GLU A 343 -106.89 -48.40 -90.50
CA GLU A 343 -106.70 -48.21 -89.04
C GLU A 343 -105.67 -47.13 -88.67
N GLU A 344 -105.20 -46.33 -89.65
CA GLU A 344 -104.22 -45.28 -89.37
C GLU A 344 -104.81 -44.17 -88.48
N GLY A 345 -104.36 -44.16 -87.22
CA GLY A 345 -104.71 -43.15 -86.22
C GLY A 345 -105.22 -43.71 -84.89
N GLY A 346 -105.55 -45.01 -84.82
CA GLY A 346 -105.95 -45.68 -83.58
C GLY A 346 -104.80 -46.43 -82.92
N ILE A 347 -104.50 -46.16 -81.64
CA ILE A 347 -103.63 -47.04 -80.84
C ILE A 347 -104.47 -48.26 -80.45
N LEU A 348 -104.12 -49.45 -80.96
CA LEU A 348 -104.75 -50.69 -80.52
C LEU A 348 -104.35 -50.97 -79.06
N PRO A 349 -105.30 -51.35 -78.17
CA PRO A 349 -104.99 -51.71 -76.80
C PRO A 349 -103.93 -52.82 -76.76
N ASN A 350 -102.84 -52.59 -76.02
CA ASN A 350 -101.73 -53.53 -75.80
C ASN A 350 -100.82 -53.79 -77.03
N SER A 351 -100.27 -52.75 -77.69
CA SER A 351 -99.27 -52.90 -78.76
C SER A 351 -97.92 -52.23 -78.46
N SER A 352 -96.79 -52.95 -78.56
CA SER A 352 -95.41 -52.50 -78.26
C SER A 352 -94.50 -52.36 -79.49
N VAL A 353 -93.43 -51.58 -79.35
CA VAL A 353 -92.41 -51.37 -80.40
C VAL A 353 -91.32 -52.43 -80.36
N THR A 354 -91.02 -53.06 -81.50
CA THR A 354 -89.86 -53.94 -81.65
C THR A 354 -88.71 -53.21 -82.35
N LEU A 355 -87.55 -53.16 -81.70
CA LEU A 355 -86.30 -52.59 -82.19
C LEU A 355 -85.35 -53.71 -82.67
N HIS A 356 -84.60 -53.49 -83.74
CA HIS A 356 -83.52 -54.41 -84.15
C HIS A 356 -82.20 -53.67 -84.34
N PHE A 357 -81.15 -54.09 -83.61
CA PHE A 357 -79.75 -53.71 -83.85
C PHE A 357 -78.90 -54.92 -84.29
#